data_AF-A0A183P872-F1
#
_entry.id   AF-A0A183P872-F1
#
_cell.length_a   1.000
_cell.length_b   1.000
_cell.length_c   1.000
_cell.angle_alpha   90.00
_cell.angle_beta   90.00
_cell.angle_gamma   90.00
#
_symmetry.space_group_name_H-M   'P 1'
#
loop_
_entity.id
_entity.type
_entity.pdbx_description
1 polymer ?
#
loop_
_entity_poly.entity_id
_entity_poly.type
_entity_poly.pdbx_seq_one_letter_code
_entity_poly.pdbx_strand_id
1 'polypeptide(L)'
;MAPCVFKRLPRSVIPIRYEIEVKPCFLSFKFTGTLSLSVSATGARQVFPCLDEPEFKSVFSIKLHIPKGKTAISNMPLLSKVEHDENIVAFHFQDTPKMSTYLVAFAVGDLEYTEATDKNGVLVRVYSRKGLLSEQSQGSVALNVACHCLPFYGEYFGIKYPLPKVDLLAVPNIERLLLANPHTLSPATKEAITTVISHEIAHMWFGNLVTMEWWTDLWLKEGFAAWIEYFCSDHCYPEMDIWVRHSDRFFHT
;
A
#
# COMPACT_ATOMS: atom_id res chain seq x y z
N MET A 1 -9.43 10.50 -27.48
CA MET A 1 -10.42 10.96 -26.47
C MET A 1 -9.74 12.00 -25.61
N ALA A 2 -10.32 13.18 -25.44
CA ALA A 2 -9.85 14.12 -24.43
C ALA A 2 -9.98 13.44 -23.05
N PRO A 3 -8.99 13.57 -22.14
CA PRO A 3 -9.15 13.06 -20.79
C PRO A 3 -10.37 13.72 -20.17
N CYS A 4 -11.28 12.92 -19.62
CA CYS A 4 -12.39 13.42 -18.83
C CYS A 4 -11.79 14.00 -17.54
N VAL A 5 -11.41 15.27 -17.57
CA VAL A 5 -10.90 15.96 -16.38
C VAL A 5 -12.10 16.25 -15.50
N PHE A 6 -12.28 15.45 -14.45
CA PHE A 6 -13.34 15.69 -13.48
C PHE A 6 -13.17 17.08 -12.85
N LYS A 7 -14.27 17.84 -12.80
CA LYS A 7 -14.26 19.14 -12.11
C LYS A 7 -14.17 18.92 -10.61
N ARG A 8 -13.26 19.65 -9.97
CA ARG A 8 -13.08 19.65 -8.51
C ARG A 8 -14.38 20.08 -7.82
N LEU A 9 -14.75 19.38 -6.74
CA LEU A 9 -15.86 19.80 -5.87
C LEU A 9 -15.52 21.13 -5.16
N PRO A 10 -16.51 22.00 -4.87
CA PRO A 10 -16.29 23.20 -4.07
C PRO A 10 -15.79 22.86 -2.67
N ARG A 11 -14.89 23.67 -2.10
CA ARG A 11 -14.40 23.50 -0.71
C ARG A 11 -15.50 23.62 0.36
N SER A 12 -16.63 24.25 0.04
CA SER A 12 -17.79 24.33 0.94
C SER A 12 -18.54 23.00 1.11
N VAL A 13 -18.26 22.01 0.26
CA VAL A 13 -18.87 20.68 0.33
C VAL A 13 -17.85 19.72 0.91
N ILE A 14 -17.98 19.39 2.20
CA ILE A 14 -17.10 18.43 2.89
C ILE A 14 -17.67 17.01 2.71
N PRO A 15 -17.03 16.13 1.92
CA PRO A 15 -17.47 14.76 1.73
C PRO A 15 -17.31 13.98 3.04
N ILE A 16 -18.31 13.18 3.37
CA ILE A 16 -18.28 12.29 4.55
C ILE A 16 -18.05 10.83 4.16
N ARG A 17 -18.50 10.46 2.94
CA ARG A 17 -18.45 9.11 2.40
C ARG A 17 -18.33 9.18 0.88
N TYR A 18 -17.50 8.32 0.33
CA TYR A 18 -17.41 8.05 -1.10
C TYR A 18 -17.87 6.62 -1.39
N GLU A 19 -18.78 6.49 -2.35
CA GLU A 19 -19.10 5.21 -2.97
C GLU A 19 -18.41 5.18 -4.33
N ILE A 20 -17.40 4.31 -4.47
CA ILE A 20 -16.62 4.17 -5.69
C ILE A 20 -17.02 2.86 -6.34
N GLU A 21 -17.75 2.94 -7.46
CA GLU A 21 -18.06 1.80 -8.31
C GLU A 21 -17.31 1.93 -9.65
N VAL A 22 -16.31 1.07 -9.86
CA VAL A 22 -15.53 1.05 -11.10
C VAL A 22 -16.06 -0.05 -12.01
N LYS A 23 -16.52 0.33 -13.21
CA LYS A 23 -17.02 -0.58 -14.26
C LYS A 23 -16.08 -0.57 -15.47
N PRO A 24 -15.87 -1.72 -16.14
CA PRO A 24 -15.06 -1.77 -17.35
C PRO A 24 -15.78 -1.04 -18.49
N CYS A 25 -15.01 -0.43 -19.40
CA CYS A 25 -15.55 0.14 -20.63
C CYS A 25 -15.65 -0.94 -21.71
N PHE A 26 -16.87 -1.38 -22.03
CA PHE A 26 -17.13 -2.49 -22.96
C PHE A 26 -16.93 -2.14 -24.44
N LEU A 27 -16.68 -0.87 -24.78
CA LEU A 27 -16.49 -0.42 -26.17
C LEU A 27 -15.04 -0.56 -26.68
N SER A 28 -14.03 -0.68 -25.81
CA SER A 28 -12.63 -0.68 -26.24
C SER A 28 -11.91 -2.01 -26.12
N PHE A 29 -12.36 -2.96 -25.28
CA PHE A 29 -11.77 -4.29 -25.06
C PHE A 29 -10.22 -4.33 -25.10
N LYS A 30 -9.54 -3.26 -24.64
CA LYS A 30 -8.08 -3.20 -24.51
C LYS A 30 -7.69 -3.46 -23.06
N PHE A 31 -7.29 -4.70 -22.79
CA PHE A 31 -6.45 -5.07 -21.65
C PHE A 31 -5.13 -5.65 -22.19
N THR A 32 -4.17 -4.78 -22.52
CA THR A 32 -2.76 -5.17 -22.55
C THR A 32 -2.23 -5.00 -21.15
N GLY A 33 -1.84 -6.10 -20.50
CA GLY A 33 -1.41 -6.13 -19.10
C GLY A 33 -0.41 -5.02 -18.79
N THR A 34 -0.85 -4.06 -17.98
CA THR A 34 0.03 -3.09 -17.34
C THR A 34 -0.50 -2.93 -15.93
N LEU A 35 0.29 -3.38 -14.97
CA LEU A 35 0.08 -3.07 -13.57
C LEU A 35 0.43 -1.58 -13.39
N SER A 36 -0.52 -0.70 -13.69
CA SER A 36 -0.35 0.74 -13.52
C SER A 36 -0.81 1.14 -12.13
N LEU A 37 0.11 1.11 -11.15
CA LEU A 37 -0.09 1.77 -9.86
C LEU A 37 0.43 3.20 -9.99
N SER A 38 -0.47 4.19 -10.05
CA SER A 38 -0.11 5.60 -10.03
C SER A 38 -0.41 6.15 -8.64
N VAL A 39 0.62 6.29 -7.81
CA VAL A 39 0.52 6.97 -6.50
C VAL A 39 1.12 8.35 -6.67
N SER A 40 0.28 9.37 -6.67
CA SER A 40 0.68 10.78 -6.68
C SER A 40 -0.13 11.50 -5.62
N ALA A 41 0.49 12.48 -4.95
CA ALA A 41 -0.15 13.35 -3.96
C ALA A 41 -1.45 13.99 -4.49
N THR A 42 -1.61 14.13 -5.82
CA THR A 42 -2.84 14.63 -6.46
C THR A 42 -3.36 13.71 -7.58
N GLY A 43 -3.10 12.40 -7.46
CA GLY A 43 -3.47 11.41 -8.46
C GLY A 43 -4.93 10.94 -8.37
N ALA A 44 -5.56 11.02 -7.20
CA ALA A 44 -6.89 10.44 -7.00
C ALA A 44 -7.96 11.08 -7.89
N ARG A 45 -7.86 12.40 -8.14
CA ARG A 45 -8.76 13.15 -9.04
C ARG A 45 -8.74 12.67 -10.49
N GLN A 46 -7.72 11.92 -10.90
CA GLN A 46 -7.64 11.33 -12.24
C GLN A 46 -8.43 10.02 -12.34
N VAL A 47 -8.74 9.41 -11.19
CA VAL A 47 -9.44 8.13 -11.09
C VAL A 47 -10.93 8.33 -10.80
N PHE A 48 -11.28 9.27 -9.91
CA PHE A 48 -12.67 9.60 -9.58
C PHE A 48 -12.83 11.07 -9.13
N PRO A 49 -14.03 11.67 -9.24
CA PRO A 49 -14.28 13.01 -8.69
C PRO A 49 -14.12 13.04 -7.17
N CYS A 50 -13.20 13.86 -6.65
CA CYS A 50 -12.99 13.99 -5.20
C CYS A 50 -12.42 15.35 -4.79
N LEU A 51 -12.45 15.63 -3.48
CA LEU A 51 -11.63 16.68 -2.88
C LEU A 51 -10.24 16.11 -2.61
N ASP A 52 -9.38 16.25 -3.60
CA ASP A 52 -8.07 15.60 -3.61
C ASP A 52 -7.01 16.41 -2.83
N GLU A 53 -7.26 16.58 -1.54
CA GLU A 53 -6.41 17.26 -0.56
C GLU A 53 -6.38 16.45 0.76
N PRO A 54 -5.26 16.44 1.51
CA PRO A 54 -5.07 15.55 2.67
C PRO A 54 -6.10 15.70 3.78
N GLU A 55 -6.49 16.94 4.08
CA GLU A 55 -7.41 17.27 5.18
C GLU A 55 -8.82 16.67 5.03
N PHE A 56 -9.29 16.44 3.78
CA PHE A 56 -10.65 15.96 3.52
C PHE A 56 -10.76 14.44 3.65
N LYS A 57 -10.53 13.94 4.88
CA LYS A 57 -10.69 12.52 5.19
C LYS A 57 -12.16 12.08 5.06
N SER A 58 -12.37 10.92 4.44
CA SER A 58 -13.68 10.32 4.22
C SER A 58 -13.65 8.81 4.39
N VAL A 59 -14.82 8.21 4.56
CA VAL A 59 -15.00 6.74 4.46
C VAL A 59 -15.14 6.37 2.99
N PHE A 60 -14.48 5.31 2.54
CA PHE A 60 -14.57 4.81 1.17
C PHE A 60 -15.16 3.40 1.14
N SER A 61 -16.21 3.25 0.32
CA SER A 61 -16.84 1.97 -0.02
C SER A 61 -16.48 1.65 -1.47
N ILE A 62 -15.64 0.64 -1.69
CA ILE A 62 -15.05 0.34 -3.01
C ILE A 62 -15.68 -0.92 -3.59
N LYS A 63 -16.24 -0.81 -4.79
CA LYS A 63 -16.76 -1.92 -5.60
C LYS A 63 -16.10 -1.92 -6.98
N LEU A 64 -15.50 -3.05 -7.35
CA LEU A 64 -14.80 -3.22 -8.63
C LEU A 64 -15.48 -4.31 -9.44
N HIS A 65 -15.92 -3.97 -10.65
CA HIS A 65 -16.41 -4.94 -11.63
C HIS A 65 -15.26 -5.32 -12.54
N ILE A 66 -14.84 -6.59 -12.49
CA ILE A 66 -13.64 -7.06 -13.19
C ILE A 66 -13.93 -8.34 -13.99
N PRO A 67 -13.15 -8.61 -15.06
CA PRO A 67 -13.28 -9.87 -15.79
C PRO A 67 -13.11 -11.10 -14.89
N LYS A 68 -13.84 -12.18 -15.20
CA LYS A 68 -13.67 -13.48 -14.54
C LYS A 68 -12.23 -13.97 -14.63
N GLY A 69 -11.81 -14.68 -13.59
CA GLY A 69 -10.45 -15.22 -13.47
C GLY A 69 -9.37 -14.21 -13.04
N LYS A 70 -9.70 -12.92 -12.89
CA LYS A 70 -8.80 -11.90 -12.34
C LYS A 70 -8.94 -11.80 -10.82
N THR A 71 -7.89 -11.28 -10.20
CA THR A 71 -7.83 -10.93 -8.78
C THR A 71 -8.00 -9.42 -8.64
N ALA A 72 -8.74 -8.99 -7.61
CA ALA A 72 -8.84 -7.59 -7.21
C ALA A 72 -8.42 -7.44 -5.75
N ILE A 73 -7.64 -6.41 -5.45
CA ILE A 73 -7.25 -6.02 -4.10
C ILE A 73 -7.52 -4.54 -3.88
N SER A 74 -7.76 -4.15 -2.63
CA SER A 74 -7.95 -2.76 -2.21
C SER A 74 -7.51 -2.59 -0.74
N ASN A 75 -7.68 -1.39 -0.18
CA ASN A 75 -7.30 -1.06 1.20
C ASN A 75 -7.87 -2.07 2.21
N MET A 76 -9.17 -2.36 2.12
CA MET A 76 -9.89 -3.20 3.07
C MET A 76 -10.06 -4.65 2.58
N PRO A 77 -10.37 -5.62 3.47
CA PRO A 77 -10.70 -6.98 3.06
C PRO A 77 -11.91 -7.05 2.14
N LEU A 78 -11.94 -8.11 1.33
CA LEU A 78 -13.10 -8.44 0.51
C LEU A 78 -14.31 -8.75 1.41
N LEU A 79 -15.40 -8.02 1.20
CA LEU A 79 -16.68 -8.26 1.87
C LEU A 79 -17.51 -9.29 1.11
N SER A 80 -17.63 -9.14 -0.21
CA SER A 80 -18.36 -10.09 -1.04
C SER A 80 -17.87 -10.11 -2.49
N LYS A 81 -18.12 -11.25 -3.15
CA LYS A 81 -17.82 -11.48 -4.57
C LYS A 81 -19.08 -12.05 -5.22
N VAL A 82 -19.62 -11.35 -6.21
CA VAL A 82 -20.90 -11.71 -6.86
C VAL A 82 -20.71 -11.74 -8.37
N GLU A 83 -21.13 -12.84 -9.00
CA GLU A 83 -21.21 -12.94 -10.45
C GLU A 83 -22.20 -11.88 -10.97
N HIS A 84 -21.73 -10.97 -11.83
CA HIS A 84 -22.57 -9.89 -12.36
C HIS A 84 -23.19 -10.26 -13.70
N ASP A 85 -22.38 -10.85 -14.59
CA ASP A 85 -22.80 -11.37 -15.90
C ASP A 85 -21.91 -12.56 -16.34
N GLU A 86 -22.00 -12.98 -17.60
CA GLU A 86 -21.22 -14.10 -18.14
C GLU A 86 -19.70 -13.90 -18.07
N ASN A 87 -19.21 -12.66 -18.07
CA ASN A 87 -17.80 -12.30 -18.17
C ASN A 87 -17.28 -11.49 -16.97
N ILE A 88 -18.16 -10.90 -16.16
CA ILE A 88 -17.82 -9.94 -15.10
C ILE A 88 -18.21 -10.47 -13.72
N VAL A 89 -17.33 -10.21 -12.75
CA VAL A 89 -17.56 -10.42 -11.33
C VAL A 89 -17.39 -9.10 -10.59
N ALA A 90 -18.34 -8.79 -9.70
CA ALA A 90 -18.28 -7.65 -8.80
C ALA A 90 -17.60 -8.04 -7.49
N PHE A 91 -16.49 -7.36 -7.17
CA PHE A 91 -15.77 -7.45 -5.90
C PHE A 91 -16.16 -6.25 -5.05
N HIS A 92 -16.71 -6.50 -3.87
CA HIS A 92 -17.09 -5.47 -2.91
C HIS A 92 -16.20 -5.57 -1.69
N PHE A 93 -15.48 -4.50 -1.35
CA PHE A 93 -14.60 -4.43 -0.19
C PHE A 93 -15.33 -3.81 0.99
N GLN A 94 -14.87 -4.11 2.22
CA GLN A 94 -15.39 -3.47 3.42
C GLN A 94 -15.11 -1.96 3.39
N ASP A 95 -15.91 -1.18 4.13
CA ASP A 95 -15.70 0.25 4.30
C ASP A 95 -14.36 0.55 4.98
N THR A 96 -13.64 1.56 4.47
CA THR A 96 -12.41 2.05 5.13
C THR A 96 -12.73 2.81 6.41
N PRO A 97 -11.77 2.96 7.35
CA PRO A 97 -11.83 4.08 8.27
C PRO A 97 -11.76 5.42 7.51
N LYS A 98 -11.97 6.53 8.22
CA LYS A 98 -11.73 7.86 7.64
C LYS A 98 -10.26 8.00 7.24
N MET A 99 -10.01 8.19 5.94
CA MET A 99 -8.66 8.36 5.39
C MET A 99 -8.65 9.41 4.29
N SER A 100 -7.47 9.91 3.92
CA SER A 100 -7.30 10.91 2.85
C SER A 100 -7.40 10.28 1.46
N THR A 101 -7.80 11.04 0.44
CA THR A 101 -8.00 10.53 -0.93
C THR A 101 -6.74 9.93 -1.55
N TYR A 102 -5.56 10.47 -1.24
CA TYR A 102 -4.30 9.97 -1.79
C TYR A 102 -3.92 8.55 -1.29
N LEU A 103 -4.61 8.04 -0.27
CA LEU A 103 -4.42 6.70 0.28
C LEU A 103 -5.35 5.66 -0.36
N VAL A 104 -6.33 6.08 -1.16
CA VAL A 104 -7.23 5.17 -1.87
C VAL A 104 -6.42 4.36 -2.87
N ALA A 105 -6.44 3.03 -2.71
CA ALA A 105 -5.69 2.12 -3.55
C ALA A 105 -6.52 0.89 -3.91
N PHE A 106 -6.40 0.48 -5.17
CA PHE A 106 -6.86 -0.82 -5.64
C PHE A 106 -6.03 -1.28 -6.83
N ALA A 107 -5.93 -2.60 -7.02
CA ALA A 107 -5.26 -3.20 -8.15
C ALA A 107 -6.05 -4.40 -8.67
N VAL A 108 -6.00 -4.60 -9.99
CA VAL A 108 -6.68 -5.69 -10.69
C VAL A 108 -5.70 -6.35 -11.64
N GLY A 109 -5.61 -7.67 -11.62
CA GLY A 109 -4.74 -8.40 -12.52
C GLY A 109 -4.64 -9.89 -12.22
N ASP A 110 -3.73 -10.56 -12.92
CA ASP A 110 -3.34 -11.94 -12.63
C ASP A 110 -2.33 -11.93 -11.47
N LEU A 111 -2.87 -11.75 -10.27
CA LEU A 111 -2.09 -11.64 -9.05
C LEU A 111 -2.11 -12.94 -8.25
N GLU A 112 -0.97 -13.28 -7.67
CA GLU A 112 -0.78 -14.28 -6.63
C GLU A 112 -0.19 -13.59 -5.39
N TYR A 113 -0.24 -14.28 -4.24
CA TYR A 113 0.33 -13.76 -3.00
C TYR A 113 0.95 -14.87 -2.17
N THR A 114 1.89 -14.47 -1.31
CA THR A 114 2.31 -15.22 -0.13
C THR A 114 1.83 -14.45 1.10
N GLU A 115 1.50 -15.16 2.17
CA GLU A 115 0.92 -14.56 3.37
C GLU A 115 1.51 -15.12 4.67
N ALA A 116 1.49 -14.29 5.69
CA ALA A 116 1.80 -14.62 7.07
C ALA A 116 0.92 -13.78 8.00
N THR A 117 0.86 -14.16 9.27
CA THR A 117 0.18 -13.37 10.30
C THR A 117 1.23 -12.86 11.27
N ASP A 118 1.20 -11.57 11.57
CA ASP A 118 2.12 -10.98 12.55
C ASP A 118 1.82 -11.46 13.98
N LYS A 119 2.67 -11.07 14.95
CA LYS A 119 2.49 -11.48 16.36
C LYS A 119 1.21 -10.92 17.02
N ASN A 120 0.61 -9.89 16.42
CA ASN A 120 -0.59 -9.23 16.90
C ASN A 120 -1.88 -9.72 16.20
N GLY A 121 -1.77 -10.68 15.28
CA GLY A 121 -2.90 -11.25 14.54
C GLY A 121 -3.27 -10.51 13.26
N VAL A 122 -2.45 -9.56 12.79
CA VAL A 122 -2.69 -8.85 11.53
C VAL A 122 -2.22 -9.70 10.35
N LEU A 123 -3.07 -9.87 9.35
CA LEU A 123 -2.74 -10.59 8.13
C LEU A 123 -1.84 -9.75 7.23
N VAL A 124 -0.67 -10.24 6.89
CA VAL A 124 0.28 -9.58 5.98
C VAL A 124 0.40 -10.40 4.71
N ARG A 125 0.31 -9.74 3.55
CA ARG A 125 0.45 -10.37 2.23
C ARG A 125 1.43 -9.63 1.36
N VAL A 126 2.21 -10.38 0.59
CA VAL A 126 3.02 -9.84 -0.51
C VAL A 126 2.41 -10.35 -1.81
N TYR A 127 1.81 -9.44 -2.58
CA TYR A 127 1.22 -9.67 -3.89
C TYR A 127 2.24 -9.45 -5.00
N SER A 128 2.16 -10.30 -6.02
CA SER A 128 2.92 -10.16 -7.26
C SER A 128 2.13 -10.71 -8.46
N ARG A 129 2.70 -10.55 -9.66
CA ARG A 129 2.23 -11.24 -10.86
C ARG A 129 2.43 -12.75 -10.72
N LYS A 130 1.49 -13.54 -11.26
CA LYS A 130 1.55 -15.00 -11.24
C LYS A 130 2.90 -15.56 -11.74
N GLY A 131 3.43 -16.55 -11.03
CA GLY A 131 4.65 -17.29 -11.35
C GLY A 131 5.93 -16.73 -10.73
N LEU A 132 5.88 -15.59 -10.03
CA LEU A 132 7.07 -14.98 -9.43
C LEU A 132 7.29 -15.42 -7.98
N LEU A 133 6.23 -15.64 -7.19
CA LEU A 133 6.35 -16.00 -5.78
C LEU A 133 6.68 -17.47 -5.55
N SER A 134 6.19 -18.35 -6.44
CA SER A 134 6.45 -19.79 -6.38
C SER A 134 7.91 -20.15 -6.69
N GLU A 135 8.63 -19.29 -7.42
CA GLU A 135 10.04 -19.49 -7.69
C GLU A 135 10.87 -19.07 -6.46
N GLN A 136 11.61 -20.01 -5.88
CA GLN A 136 12.68 -19.74 -4.90
C GLN A 136 12.21 -18.99 -3.63
N SER A 137 10.93 -19.06 -3.27
CA SER A 137 10.36 -18.36 -2.10
C SER A 137 10.53 -16.83 -2.17
N GLN A 138 10.46 -16.24 -3.36
CA GLN A 138 10.46 -14.78 -3.52
C GLN A 138 9.26 -14.17 -2.78
N GLY A 139 9.44 -12.97 -2.20
CA GLY A 139 8.44 -12.34 -1.34
C GLY A 139 8.58 -12.69 0.14
N SER A 140 9.22 -13.81 0.50
CA SER A 140 9.36 -14.23 1.90
C SER A 140 10.15 -13.25 2.77
N VAL A 141 11.22 -12.65 2.22
CA VAL A 141 12.04 -11.65 2.93
C VAL A 141 11.19 -10.44 3.28
N ALA A 142 10.49 -9.88 2.29
CA ALA A 142 9.63 -8.72 2.49
C ALA A 142 8.47 -9.01 3.45
N LEU A 143 7.86 -10.19 3.31
CA LEU A 143 6.79 -10.67 4.18
C LEU A 143 7.24 -10.74 5.65
N ASN A 144 8.41 -11.33 5.90
CA ASN A 144 8.97 -11.47 7.25
C ASN A 144 9.33 -10.10 7.85
N VAL A 145 9.95 -9.22 7.08
CA VAL A 145 10.26 -7.84 7.53
C VAL A 145 8.98 -7.13 7.92
N ALA A 146 7.95 -7.13 7.07
CA ALA A 146 6.69 -6.47 7.38
C ALA A 146 6.04 -7.04 8.66
N CYS A 147 6.09 -8.37 8.86
CA CYS A 147 5.58 -9.03 10.06
C CYS A 147 6.35 -8.69 11.35
N HIS A 148 7.62 -8.28 11.25
CA HIS A 148 8.40 -7.83 12.40
C HIS A 148 8.26 -6.32 12.66
N CYS A 149 8.19 -5.51 11.61
CA CYS A 149 8.03 -4.06 11.72
C CYS A 149 6.66 -3.66 12.28
N LEU A 150 5.58 -4.31 11.81
CA LEU A 150 4.23 -3.92 12.19
C LEU A 150 3.97 -4.01 13.70
N PRO A 151 4.38 -5.09 14.40
CA PRO A 151 4.26 -5.14 15.84
C PRO A 151 5.19 -4.18 16.58
N PHE A 152 6.41 -3.95 16.08
CA PHE A 152 7.33 -2.97 16.67
C PHE A 152 6.67 -1.58 16.75
N TYR A 153 6.13 -1.09 15.63
CA TYR A 153 5.48 0.22 15.62
C TYR A 153 4.24 0.27 16.51
N GLY A 154 3.45 -0.81 16.52
CA GLY A 154 2.28 -0.90 17.41
C GLY A 154 2.64 -0.78 18.89
N GLU A 155 3.75 -1.38 19.30
CA GLU A 155 4.27 -1.31 20.67
C GLU A 155 4.94 0.04 20.97
N TYR A 156 5.80 0.50 20.05
CA TYR A 156 6.57 1.73 20.22
C TYR A 156 5.68 2.97 20.32
N PHE A 157 4.63 3.06 19.49
CA PHE A 157 3.68 4.18 19.55
C PHE A 157 2.55 3.96 20.55
N GLY A 158 2.43 2.77 21.15
CA GLY A 158 1.33 2.42 22.05
C GLY A 158 -0.05 2.40 21.37
N ILE A 159 -0.09 2.34 20.04
CA ILE A 159 -1.32 2.32 19.23
C ILE A 159 -1.24 1.15 18.27
N LYS A 160 -2.13 0.16 18.42
CA LYS A 160 -2.18 -1.00 17.51
C LYS A 160 -2.55 -0.58 16.09
N TYR A 161 -2.04 -1.32 15.11
CA TYR A 161 -2.46 -1.15 13.71
C TYR A 161 -3.98 -1.39 13.60
N PRO A 162 -4.75 -0.44 13.03
CA PRO A 162 -6.21 -0.46 13.13
C PRO A 162 -6.91 -1.33 12.09
N LEU A 163 -6.20 -1.80 11.04
CA LEU A 163 -6.81 -2.58 9.96
C LEU A 163 -6.53 -4.08 10.12
N PRO A 164 -7.42 -4.95 9.60
CA PRO A 164 -7.26 -6.40 9.71
C PRO A 164 -6.16 -6.98 8.80
N LYS A 165 -5.67 -6.21 7.82
CA LYS A 165 -4.62 -6.66 6.90
C LYS A 165 -3.68 -5.55 6.44
N VAL A 166 -2.51 -5.96 5.96
CA VAL A 166 -1.54 -5.16 5.19
C VAL A 166 -1.19 -5.93 3.92
N ASP A 167 -1.38 -5.33 2.75
CA ASP A 167 -0.97 -5.91 1.47
C ASP A 167 0.15 -5.06 0.87
N LEU A 168 1.30 -5.70 0.59
CA LEU A 168 2.41 -5.13 -0.15
C LEU A 168 2.30 -5.61 -1.60
N LEU A 169 2.26 -4.70 -2.56
CA LEU A 169 2.14 -5.06 -3.98
C LEU A 169 3.45 -4.77 -4.72
N ALA A 170 4.05 -5.81 -5.27
CA ALA A 170 5.22 -5.70 -6.15
C ALA A 170 4.84 -5.06 -7.49
N VAL A 171 5.02 -3.75 -7.60
CA VAL A 171 4.83 -2.99 -8.85
C VAL A 171 6.18 -2.70 -9.53
N PRO A 172 6.19 -2.45 -10.85
CA PRO A 172 7.40 -2.01 -11.54
C PRO A 172 8.08 -0.86 -10.78
N ASN A 173 9.40 -0.95 -10.59
CA ASN A 173 10.28 -0.11 -9.75
C ASN A 173 10.56 -0.63 -8.33
N ILE A 174 9.57 -1.16 -7.61
CA ILE A 174 9.79 -1.73 -6.25
C ILE A 174 9.78 -3.27 -6.23
N GLU A 175 9.43 -3.91 -7.35
CA GLU A 175 9.39 -5.36 -7.52
C GLU A 175 10.69 -6.06 -7.09
N ARG A 176 11.85 -5.47 -7.40
CA ARG A 176 13.16 -6.03 -7.05
C ARG A 176 13.40 -6.10 -5.54
N LEU A 177 12.82 -5.18 -4.77
CA LEU A 177 12.93 -5.16 -3.32
C LEU A 177 11.98 -6.18 -2.70
N LEU A 178 10.72 -6.18 -3.14
CA LEU A 178 9.72 -7.08 -2.58
C LEU A 178 9.94 -8.55 -2.97
N LEU A 179 10.50 -8.82 -4.15
CA LEU A 179 10.69 -10.18 -4.69
C LEU A 179 12.16 -10.64 -4.67
N ALA A 180 12.99 -10.07 -3.80
CA ALA A 180 14.37 -10.51 -3.68
C ALA A 180 14.46 -12.00 -3.31
N ASN A 181 15.33 -12.74 -3.99
CA ASN A 181 15.54 -14.16 -3.74
C ASN A 181 16.31 -14.35 -2.42
N PRO A 182 15.74 -15.05 -1.42
CA PRO A 182 16.37 -15.23 -0.12
C PRO A 182 17.73 -15.96 -0.15
N HIS A 183 17.99 -16.77 -1.18
CA HIS A 183 19.21 -17.58 -1.31
C HIS A 183 20.38 -16.85 -1.96
N THR A 184 20.13 -15.74 -2.64
CA THR A 184 21.16 -14.97 -3.37
C THR A 184 21.24 -13.51 -2.92
N LEU A 185 20.40 -13.10 -1.97
CA LEU A 185 20.38 -11.74 -1.45
C LEU A 185 21.72 -11.38 -0.80
N SER A 186 22.26 -10.20 -1.11
CA SER A 186 23.44 -9.67 -0.43
C SER A 186 23.04 -8.98 0.87
N PRO A 187 23.92 -8.90 1.90
CA PRO A 187 23.62 -8.17 3.13
C PRO A 187 23.13 -6.74 2.90
N ALA A 188 23.74 -6.03 1.94
CA ALA A 188 23.34 -4.67 1.56
C ALA A 188 21.92 -4.63 0.95
N THR A 189 21.55 -5.63 0.15
CA THR A 189 20.17 -5.75 -0.37
C THR A 189 19.19 -6.08 0.75
N LYS A 190 19.55 -6.94 1.71
CA LYS A 190 18.71 -7.24 2.88
C LYS A 190 18.38 -5.97 3.65
N GLU A 191 19.41 -5.20 3.96
CA GLU A 191 19.30 -3.92 4.66
C GLU A 191 18.40 -2.95 3.90
N ALA A 192 18.62 -2.76 2.59
CA ALA A 192 17.78 -1.87 1.79
C ALA A 192 16.30 -2.29 1.81
N ILE A 193 16.01 -3.59 1.72
CA ILE A 193 14.64 -4.11 1.82
C ILE A 193 14.07 -3.85 3.21
N THR A 194 14.84 -4.13 4.26
CA THR A 194 14.43 -3.89 5.65
C THR A 194 14.09 -2.42 5.87
N THR A 195 14.97 -1.50 5.48
CA THR A 195 14.78 -0.06 5.67
C THR A 195 13.57 0.46 4.88
N VAL A 196 13.42 0.09 3.60
CA VAL A 196 12.29 0.55 2.78
C VAL A 196 10.97 0.02 3.32
N ILE A 197 10.88 -1.26 3.67
CA ILE A 197 9.63 -1.80 4.23
C ILE A 197 9.35 -1.17 5.59
N SER A 198 10.37 -0.99 6.42
CA SER A 198 10.24 -0.27 7.69
C SER A 198 9.67 1.14 7.50
N HIS A 199 10.13 1.88 6.50
CA HIS A 199 9.62 3.20 6.11
C HIS A 199 8.13 3.15 5.75
N GLU A 200 7.76 2.25 4.83
CA GLU A 200 6.37 2.14 4.35
C GLU A 200 5.41 1.67 5.45
N ILE A 201 5.87 0.80 6.37
CA ILE A 201 5.07 0.40 7.52
C ILE A 201 4.94 1.55 8.53
N ALA A 202 5.96 2.41 8.71
CA ALA A 202 5.83 3.60 9.56
C ALA A 202 4.71 4.53 9.10
N HIS A 203 4.47 4.61 7.78
CA HIS A 203 3.38 5.41 7.23
C HIS A 203 1.98 5.00 7.68
N MET A 204 1.81 3.77 8.18
CA MET A 204 0.55 3.31 8.76
C MET A 204 0.14 4.17 9.97
N TRP A 205 1.11 4.74 10.70
CA TRP A 205 0.88 5.72 11.77
C TRP A 205 1.06 7.16 11.25
N PHE A 206 2.17 7.44 10.57
CA PHE A 206 2.53 8.79 10.09
C PHE A 206 2.27 8.95 8.59
N GLY A 207 1.12 9.51 8.26
CA GLY A 207 0.60 9.64 6.91
C GLY A 207 -0.81 9.08 6.82
N ASN A 208 -1.05 7.88 7.35
CA ASN A 208 -2.36 7.24 7.29
C ASN A 208 -3.24 7.61 8.48
N LEU A 209 -2.85 7.19 9.69
CA LEU A 209 -3.60 7.46 10.91
C LEU A 209 -3.61 8.97 11.22
N VAL A 210 -2.41 9.55 11.34
CA VAL A 210 -2.21 11.01 11.46
C VAL A 210 -1.72 11.53 10.13
N THR A 211 -2.44 12.47 9.55
CA THR A 211 -2.11 13.06 8.24
C THR A 211 -1.94 14.56 8.42
N MET A 212 -0.96 15.14 7.75
CA MET A 212 -0.81 16.59 7.69
C MET A 212 -2.06 17.26 7.09
N GLU A 213 -2.38 18.47 7.54
CA GLU A 213 -3.50 19.25 7.00
C GLU A 213 -3.25 19.64 5.54
N TRP A 214 -2.02 20.09 5.25
CA TRP A 214 -1.61 20.49 3.92
C TRP A 214 -0.22 19.98 3.55
N TRP A 215 0.07 19.93 2.25
CA TRP A 215 1.33 19.41 1.69
C TRP A 215 2.57 20.21 2.10
N THR A 216 2.42 21.45 2.57
CA THR A 216 3.54 22.23 3.14
C THR A 216 4.17 21.52 4.34
N ASP A 217 3.39 20.70 5.05
CA ASP A 217 3.83 19.92 6.21
C ASP A 217 4.09 18.44 5.86
N LEU A 218 4.42 18.14 4.60
CA LEU A 218 4.73 16.77 4.14
C LEU A 218 5.85 16.11 4.97
N TRP A 219 6.73 16.90 5.57
CA TRP A 219 7.77 16.40 6.48
C TRP A 219 7.21 15.63 7.69
N LEU A 220 5.97 15.92 8.12
CA LEU A 220 5.29 15.15 9.18
C LEU A 220 5.03 13.69 8.78
N LYS A 221 4.95 13.42 7.47
CA LYS A 221 4.84 12.07 6.91
C LYS A 221 6.23 11.50 6.60
N GLU A 222 6.94 12.13 5.67
CA GLU A 222 8.17 11.60 5.09
C GLU A 222 9.35 11.69 6.06
N GLY A 223 9.48 12.81 6.78
CA GLY A 223 10.58 13.03 7.72
C GLY A 223 10.47 12.12 8.94
N PHE A 224 9.26 11.90 9.46
CA PHE A 224 9.04 10.96 10.57
C PHE A 224 9.31 9.51 10.17
N ALA A 225 8.82 9.08 9.00
CA ALA A 225 9.09 7.74 8.50
C ALA A 225 10.61 7.53 8.28
N ALA A 226 11.27 8.48 7.62
CA ALA A 226 12.72 8.44 7.38
C ALA A 226 13.56 8.47 8.67
N TRP A 227 13.06 9.10 9.73
CA TRP A 227 13.75 9.09 11.02
C TRP A 227 13.61 7.74 11.73
N ILE A 228 12.39 7.20 11.82
CA ILE A 228 12.13 6.00 12.62
C ILE A 228 12.46 4.68 11.89
N GLU A 229 12.57 4.70 10.56
CA GLU A 229 12.86 3.50 9.76
C GLU A 229 14.11 2.75 10.27
N TYR A 230 15.16 3.49 10.63
CA TYR A 230 16.43 2.95 11.12
C TYR A 230 16.28 2.31 12.50
N PHE A 231 15.54 2.95 13.42
CA PHE A 231 15.28 2.39 14.75
C PHE A 231 14.49 1.09 14.68
N CYS A 232 13.43 1.05 13.87
CA CYS A 232 12.67 -0.19 13.67
C CYS A 232 13.52 -1.27 12.99
N SER A 233 14.32 -0.90 11.98
CA SER A 233 15.15 -1.86 11.27
C SER A 233 16.22 -2.48 12.17
N ASP A 234 16.88 -1.65 12.99
CA ASP A 234 17.88 -2.07 13.96
C ASP A 234 17.28 -2.93 15.08
N HIS A 235 16.08 -2.58 15.57
CA HIS A 235 15.37 -3.38 16.56
C HIS A 235 14.96 -4.76 16.02
N CYS A 236 14.40 -4.81 14.81
CA CYS A 236 13.94 -6.05 14.21
C CYS A 236 15.08 -6.94 13.71
N TYR A 237 16.21 -6.33 13.35
CA TYR A 237 17.38 -6.99 12.76
C TYR A 237 18.70 -6.42 13.30
N PRO A 238 18.98 -6.59 14.59
CA PRO A 238 20.16 -6.00 15.24
C PRO A 238 21.48 -6.55 14.68
N GLU A 239 21.46 -7.71 14.03
CA GLU A 239 22.64 -8.29 13.38
C GLU A 239 23.18 -7.45 12.21
N MET A 240 22.41 -6.46 11.76
CA MET A 240 22.77 -5.58 10.66
C MET A 240 23.45 -4.28 11.10
N ASP A 241 23.50 -3.93 12.39
CA ASP A 241 24.10 -2.68 12.90
C ASP A 241 23.69 -1.43 12.06
N ILE A 242 22.40 -1.33 11.74
CA ILE A 242 21.89 -0.31 10.80
C ILE A 242 22.01 1.08 11.41
N TRP A 243 21.70 1.21 12.71
CA TRP A 243 21.76 2.49 13.40
C TRP A 243 23.19 3.05 13.42
N VAL A 244 24.17 2.23 13.77
CA VAL A 244 25.59 2.63 13.82
C VAL A 244 26.08 3.11 12.45
N ARG A 245 25.77 2.35 11.40
CA ARG A 245 26.18 2.71 10.03
C ARG A 245 25.47 3.95 9.50
N HIS A 246 24.23 4.21 9.93
CA HIS A 246 23.53 5.45 9.63
C HIS A 246 24.15 6.64 10.37
N SER A 247 24.39 6.51 11.69
CA SER A 247 24.98 7.58 12.50
C SER A 247 26.36 7.99 11.99
N ASP A 248 27.20 7.01 11.60
CA ASP A 248 28.53 7.29 11.08
C ASP A 248 28.49 8.12 9.79
N ARG A 249 27.48 7.91 8.92
CA ARG A 249 27.30 8.72 7.70
C ARG A 249 26.86 10.15 7.98
N PHE A 250 26.10 10.37 9.05
CA PHE A 250 25.57 11.69 9.41
C PHE A 250 26.52 12.54 10.24
N PHE A 251 27.35 11.92 11.09
CA PHE A 251 28.25 12.64 12.00
C PHE A 251 29.70 12.74 11.51
N HIS A 252 30.04 12.09 10.39
CA HIS A 252 31.36 12.21 9.74
C HIS A 252 31.37 13.01 8.42
N THR A 253 30.31 13.80 8.16
CA THR A 253 30.32 14.90 7.17
C THR A 253 30.50 16.25 7.87
#